data_AF-I6PDX0-F1
#
_entry.id   AF-I6PDX0-F1
#
_cell.length_a   1.000
_cell.length_b   1.000
_cell.length_c   1.000
_cell.angle_alpha   90.00
_cell.angle_beta   90.00
_cell.angle_gamma   90.00
#
_symmetry.space_group_name_H-M   'P 1'
#
loop_
_entity.id
_entity.type
_entity.pdbx_description
1 polymer ?
#
loop_
_entity_poly.entity_id
_entity_poly.type
_entity_poly.pdbx_seq_one_letter_code
_entity_poly.pdbx_strand_id
1 'polypeptide(L)'
;EQISAARRCLSSVQMDHDLRVKISRVCAELNVDGLRGDIVTNRAAKALAALKGRDRVTSEDIAVVIPNCLRHRLRKDPLESIDSGLLVIEKFYEVFS
;
A
#
# COMPACT_ATOMS: atom_id res chain seq x y z
N GLU A 1 -12.85 14.31 16.05
CA GLU A 1 -13.13 13.03 16.74
C GLU A 1 -12.61 11.79 16.01
N GLN A 2 -12.85 11.66 14.70
CA GLN A 2 -12.44 10.51 13.88
C GLN A 2 -10.96 10.11 14.01
N ILE A 3 -10.03 11.05 13.90
CA ILE A 3 -8.58 10.77 14.03
C ILE A 3 -8.23 10.21 15.42
N SER A 4 -8.82 10.75 16.47
CA SER A 4 -8.59 10.28 17.85
C SER A 4 -9.10 8.86 18.04
N ALA A 5 -10.24 8.51 17.44
CA ALA A 5 -10.76 7.14 17.44
C ALA A 5 -9.83 6.18 16.67
N ALA A 6 -9.41 6.57 15.46
CA ALA A 6 -8.50 5.79 14.62
C ALA A 6 -7.17 5.50 15.32
N ARG A 7 -6.58 6.50 16.00
CA ARG A 7 -5.34 6.31 16.78
C ARG A 7 -5.50 5.30 17.91
N ARG A 8 -6.66 5.23 18.56
CA ARG A 8 -6.93 4.27 19.65
C ARG A 8 -7.07 2.84 19.16
N CYS A 9 -7.70 2.62 17.99
CA CYS A 9 -7.89 1.27 17.45
C CYS A 9 -6.76 0.79 16.53
N LEU A 10 -5.82 1.65 16.13
CA LEU A 10 -4.77 1.28 15.17
C LEU A 10 -3.97 0.03 15.57
N SER A 11 -3.68 -0.16 16.86
CA SER A 11 -2.93 -1.31 17.36
C SER A 11 -3.70 -2.64 17.22
N SER A 12 -5.03 -2.61 17.19
CA SER A 12 -5.87 -3.80 17.02
C SER A 12 -6.14 -4.14 15.56
N VAL A 13 -5.82 -3.26 14.60
CA VAL A 13 -6.05 -3.51 13.17
C VAL A 13 -5.19 -4.66 12.66
N GLN A 14 -5.86 -5.69 12.16
CA GLN A 14 -5.28 -6.88 11.56
C GLN A 14 -5.11 -6.71 10.05
N MET A 15 -4.11 -7.41 9.52
CA MET A 15 -3.87 -7.49 8.09
C MET A 15 -3.51 -8.93 7.78
N ASP A 16 -4.23 -9.53 6.84
CA ASP A 16 -4.06 -10.94 6.51
C ASP A 16 -2.70 -11.20 5.88
N HIS A 17 -2.18 -12.41 6.08
CA HIS A 17 -0.84 -12.77 5.60
C HIS A 17 -0.74 -12.68 4.07
N ASP A 18 -1.77 -13.14 3.36
CA ASP A 18 -1.84 -13.07 1.89
C ASP A 18 -1.71 -11.64 1.38
N LEU A 19 -2.42 -10.68 1.99
CA LEU A 19 -2.32 -9.26 1.64
C LEU A 19 -0.90 -8.72 1.82
N ARG A 20 -0.19 -9.15 2.89
CA ARG A 20 1.21 -8.73 3.11
C ARG A 20 2.13 -9.29 2.03
N VAL A 21 1.95 -10.56 1.67
CA VAL A 21 2.73 -11.22 0.61
C VAL A 21 2.48 -10.55 -0.74
N LYS A 22 1.22 -10.23 -1.06
CA LYS A 22 0.86 -9.49 -2.28
C LYS A 22 1.45 -8.08 -2.32
N ILE A 23 1.45 -7.34 -1.21
CA ILE A 23 2.16 -6.04 -1.12
C ILE A 23 3.65 -6.21 -1.45
N SER A 24 4.31 -7.22 -0.87
CA SER A 24 5.72 -7.48 -1.14
C SER A 24 5.97 -7.90 -2.58
N ARG A 25 5.07 -8.67 -3.18
CA ARG A 25 5.13 -9.01 -4.60
C ARG A 25 5.04 -7.77 -5.50
N VAL A 26 4.12 -6.82 -5.22
CA VAL A 26 4.07 -5.54 -5.95
C VAL A 26 5.38 -4.76 -5.81
N CYS A 27 5.93 -4.66 -4.58
CA CYS A 27 7.20 -3.94 -4.37
C CYS A 27 8.37 -4.59 -5.12
N ALA A 28 8.43 -5.93 -5.15
CA ALA A 28 9.44 -6.69 -5.87
C ALA A 28 9.32 -6.51 -7.39
N GLU A 29 8.12 -6.64 -7.96
CA GLU A 29 7.90 -6.49 -9.40
C GLU A 29 8.12 -5.05 -9.89
N LEU A 30 7.94 -4.06 -9.03
CA LEU A 30 8.28 -2.65 -9.31
C LEU A 30 9.76 -2.30 -9.06
N ASN A 31 10.60 -3.29 -8.70
CA ASN A 31 12.02 -3.09 -8.38
C ASN A 31 12.26 -1.97 -7.34
N VAL A 32 11.39 -1.89 -6.32
CA VAL A 32 11.52 -0.91 -5.24
C VAL A 32 12.75 -1.25 -4.38
N ASP A 33 13.56 -0.24 -4.08
CA ASP A 33 14.76 -0.44 -3.28
C ASP A 33 14.44 -0.66 -1.78
N GLY A 34 14.88 -1.82 -1.29
CA GLY A 34 14.71 -2.27 0.09
C GLY A 34 13.26 -2.46 0.56
N LEU A 35 13.10 -2.83 1.83
CA LEU A 35 11.79 -3.20 2.42
C LEU A 35 10.94 -2.02 2.91
N ARG A 36 11.40 -0.77 2.67
CA ARG A 36 10.69 0.41 3.17
C ARG A 36 9.37 0.62 2.44
N GLY A 37 9.25 0.21 1.18
CA GLY A 37 7.99 0.24 0.43
C GLY A 37 6.92 -0.64 1.07
N ASP A 38 7.31 -1.87 1.42
CA ASP A 38 6.46 -2.86 2.08
C ASP A 38 5.94 -2.34 3.42
N ILE A 39 6.85 -1.89 4.29
CA ILE A 39 6.53 -1.45 5.66
C ILE A 39 5.58 -0.26 5.63
N VAL A 40 5.85 0.73 4.76
CA VAL A 40 5.02 1.94 4.67
C VAL A 40 3.64 1.60 4.13
N THR A 41 3.54 0.78 3.07
CA THR A 41 2.25 0.37 2.49
C THR A 41 1.40 -0.40 3.51
N ASN A 42 2.00 -1.33 4.25
CA ASN A 42 1.36 -2.06 5.34
C ASN A 42 0.80 -1.12 6.42
N ARG A 43 1.61 -0.15 6.88
CA ARG A 43 1.20 0.82 7.91
C ARG A 43 0.11 1.77 7.41
N ALA A 44 0.21 2.23 6.17
CA ALA A 44 -0.76 3.13 5.56
C ALA A 44 -2.12 2.42 5.39
N ALA A 45 -2.13 1.16 4.95
CA ALA A 45 -3.36 0.39 4.80
C ALA A 45 -4.05 0.17 6.16
N LYS A 46 -3.30 -0.17 7.22
CA LYS A 46 -3.84 -0.25 8.59
C LYS A 46 -4.38 1.08 9.09
N ALA A 47 -3.69 2.18 8.83
CA ALA A 47 -4.13 3.51 9.21
C ALA A 47 -5.44 3.90 8.50
N LEU A 48 -5.59 3.55 7.22
CA LEU A 48 -6.82 3.80 6.47
C LEU A 48 -7.99 2.95 6.98
N ALA A 49 -7.77 1.67 7.27
CA ALA A 49 -8.78 0.81 7.89
C ALA A 49 -9.23 1.37 9.26
N ALA A 50 -8.28 1.77 10.11
CA ALA A 50 -8.56 2.41 11.40
C ALA A 50 -9.35 3.72 11.23
N LEU A 51 -8.98 4.56 10.26
CA LEU A 51 -9.67 5.83 9.97
C LEU A 51 -11.12 5.61 9.52
N LYS A 52 -11.37 4.49 8.82
CA LYS A 52 -12.71 4.03 8.42
C LYS A 52 -13.44 3.26 9.53
N GLY A 53 -12.86 3.14 10.74
CA GLY A 53 -13.48 2.45 11.87
C GLY A 53 -13.51 0.92 11.77
N ARG A 54 -12.68 0.34 10.89
CA ARG A 54 -12.54 -1.12 10.73
C ARG A 54 -11.31 -1.67 11.44
N ASP A 55 -11.36 -2.93 11.81
CA ASP A 55 -10.29 -3.68 12.47
C ASP A 55 -9.54 -4.63 11.52
N ARG A 56 -9.94 -4.71 10.24
CA ARG A 56 -9.28 -5.51 9.21
C ARG A 56 -9.02 -4.67 7.96
N VAL A 57 -7.81 -4.80 7.43
CA VAL A 57 -7.41 -4.23 6.14
C VAL A 57 -8.07 -5.00 5.00
N THR A 58 -8.57 -4.29 3.99
CA THR A 58 -9.06 -4.89 2.75
C THR A 58 -8.15 -4.56 1.56
N SER A 59 -8.33 -5.26 0.44
CA SER A 59 -7.66 -4.96 -0.83
C SER A 59 -7.86 -3.50 -1.27
N GLU A 60 -9.05 -2.94 -1.05
CA GLU A 60 -9.38 -1.57 -1.44
C GLU A 60 -8.62 -0.54 -0.61
N ASP A 61 -8.34 -0.83 0.66
CA ASP A 61 -7.49 0.05 1.46
C ASP A 61 -6.07 0.11 0.92
N ILE A 62 -5.54 -1.04 0.48
CA ILE A 62 -4.21 -1.13 -0.13
C ILE A 62 -4.20 -0.38 -1.46
N ALA A 63 -5.22 -0.59 -2.31
CA ALA A 63 -5.37 0.09 -3.59
C ALA A 63 -5.32 1.62 -3.46
N VAL A 64 -5.94 2.17 -2.42
CA VAL A 64 -5.97 3.62 -2.17
C VAL A 64 -4.60 4.17 -1.74
N VAL A 65 -3.85 3.43 -0.94
CA VAL A 65 -2.60 3.94 -0.33
C VAL A 65 -1.35 3.60 -1.13
N ILE A 66 -1.34 2.47 -1.86
CA ILE A 66 -0.13 1.95 -2.48
C ILE A 66 0.51 2.89 -3.53
N PRO A 67 -0.25 3.64 -4.37
CA PRO A 67 0.36 4.59 -5.32
C PRO A 67 1.05 5.74 -4.59
N ASN A 68 0.46 6.21 -3.49
CA ASN A 68 1.06 7.25 -2.66
C ASN A 68 2.33 6.76 -1.96
N CYS A 69 2.39 5.48 -1.59
CA CYS A 69 3.53 4.87 -0.91
C CYS A 69 4.70 4.57 -1.85
N LEU A 70 4.44 4.23 -3.12
CA LEU A 70 5.45 3.67 -4.02
C LEU A 70 5.83 4.57 -5.20
N ARG A 71 5.00 5.52 -5.65
CA ARG A 71 5.28 6.31 -6.88
C ARG A 71 6.62 7.05 -6.87
N HIS A 72 7.08 7.44 -5.69
CA HIS A 72 8.34 8.18 -5.49
C HIS A 72 9.53 7.26 -5.20
N ARG A 73 9.30 5.93 -5.18
CA ARG A 73 10.31 4.89 -4.94
C ARG A 73 10.68 4.14 -6.21
N LEU A 74 9.98 4.37 -7.31
CA LEU A 74 10.31 3.80 -8.60
C LEU A 74 11.54 4.49 -9.18
N ARG A 75 12.41 3.68 -9.76
CA ARG A 75 13.47 4.20 -10.63
C ARG A 75 12.83 4.52 -11.96
N LYS A 76 12.80 5.81 -12.31
CA LYS A 76 12.31 6.26 -13.62
C LYS A 76 13.39 6.05 -14.66
N ASP A 77 13.06 5.39 -15.76
CA ASP A 77 13.85 5.48 -16.98
C ASP A 77 13.61 6.88 -17.59
N PRO A 78 14.65 7.66 -17.94
CA PRO A 78 14.48 8.95 -18.61
C PRO A 78 13.64 8.91 -19.90
N LEU A 79 13.53 7.75 -20.54
CA LEU A 79 12.75 7.53 -21.76
C LEU A 79 11.30 7.08 -21.48
N GLU A 80 10.95 6.81 -20.22
CA GLU A 80 9.60 6.36 -19.84
C GLU A 80 8.63 7.55 -19.76
N SER A 81 7.56 7.49 -20.56
CA SER A 81 6.53 8.54 -20.62
C SER A 81 5.34 8.29 -19.68
N ILE A 82 5.31 7.16 -18.98
CA ILE A 82 4.19 6.73 -18.14
C ILE A 82 4.30 7.38 -16.76
N ASP A 83 3.17 7.83 -16.20
CA ASP A 83 3.12 8.30 -14.82
C ASP A 83 3.40 7.15 -13.85
N SER A 84 4.37 7.34 -12.94
CA SER A 84 4.73 6.33 -11.95
C SER A 84 3.58 5.93 -11.03
N GLY A 85 2.61 6.82 -10.79
CA GLY A 85 1.40 6.48 -10.03
C GLY A 85 0.52 5.49 -10.79
N LEU A 86 0.34 5.68 -12.10
CA LEU A 86 -0.40 4.76 -12.95
C LEU A 86 0.27 3.38 -13.01
N LEU A 87 1.59 3.33 -13.18
CA LEU A 87 2.35 2.07 -13.19
C LEU A 87 2.17 1.27 -11.88
N VAL A 88 2.14 1.95 -10.72
CA VAL A 88 1.87 1.28 -9.44
C VAL A 88 0.45 0.71 -9.39
N ILE A 89 -0.54 1.44 -9.91
CA ILE A 89 -1.93 1.01 -9.92
C ILE A 89 -2.11 -0.21 -10.83
N GLU A 90 -1.55 -0.19 -12.03
CA GLU A 90 -1.56 -1.32 -12.97
C GLU A 90 -0.96 -2.56 -12.33
N LYS A 91 0.24 -2.42 -11.74
CA LYS A 91 0.92 -3.54 -11.08
C LYS A 91 0.17 -4.04 -9.86
N PHE A 92 -0.50 -3.16 -9.10
CA PHE A 92 -1.37 -3.57 -8.01
C PHE A 92 -2.49 -4.49 -8.52
N TYR A 93 -3.23 -4.09 -9.56
CA TYR A 93 -4.34 -4.90 -10.07
C TYR A 93 -3.87 -6.22 -10.69
N GLU A 94 -2.68 -6.27 -11.30
CA GLU A 94 -2.09 -7.52 -11.80
C GLU A 94 -1.78 -8.53 -10.67
N VAL A 95 -1.35 -8.05 -9.50
CA VAL A 95 -1.01 -8.91 -8.35
C VAL A 95 -2.23 -9.26 -7.49
N PHE A 96 -3.22 -8.38 -7.44
CA PHE A 96 -4.39 -8.51 -6.57
C PHE A 96 -5.64 -9.10 -7.25
N SER A 97 -5.63 -9.26 -8.58
CA SER A 97 -6.59 -10.10 -9.31
C SER A 97 -6.48 -11.57 -8.92
#